data_AF-A0A7K1SP97-F1
#
_entry.id   AF-A0A7K1SP97-F1
#
_cell.length_a   1.000
_cell.length_b   1.000
_cell.length_c   1.000
_cell.angle_alpha   90.00
_cell.angle_beta   90.00
_cell.angle_gamma   90.00
#
_symmetry.space_group_name_H-M   'P 1'
#
loop_
_entity.id
_entity.type
_entity.pdbx_description
1 polymer ?
#
loop_
_entity_poly.entity_id
_entity_poly.type
_entity_poly.pdbx_seq_one_letter_code
_entity_poly.pdbx_strand_id
1 'polypeptide(L)' 'MASSLPNGSIYLQAGSAADLVRQLHLLSQLPPTLSLSTFMVRLAAHLKTAQPGVPLRTDTEAHFITDLMRAGYIKTM' A
#
# COMPACT_ATOMS: atom_id res chain seq x y z
N MET A 1 -5.53 0.20 19.98
CA MET A 1 -4.64 -0.92 19.63
C MET A 1 -3.96 -0.58 18.32
N ALA A 2 -2.67 -0.24 18.36
CA ALA A 2 -1.90 0.09 17.16
C ALA A 2 -1.49 -1.22 16.49
N SER A 3 -2.16 -1.59 15.39
CA SER A 3 -1.70 -2.67 14.54
C SER A 3 -0.62 -2.08 13.65
N SER A 4 0.60 -2.05 14.16
CA SER A 4 1.78 -1.86 13.34
C SER A 4 1.67 -2.80 12.14
N LEU A 5 1.84 -2.27 10.93
CA LEU A 5 2.15 -3.08 9.76
C LEU A 5 3.24 -4.07 10.23
N PRO A 6 3.00 -5.39 10.18
CA PRO A 6 3.97 -6.34 10.68
C PRO A 6 5.30 -6.04 9.99
N ASN A 7 6.40 -6.16 10.71
CA ASN A 7 7.78 -5.94 10.23
C ASN A 7 8.20 -6.90 9.09
N GLY A 8 7.24 -7.47 8.34
CA GLY A 8 7.40 -8.37 7.21
C GLY A 8 6.40 -8.05 6.09
N SER A 9 6.80 -8.36 4.87
CA SER A 9 6.02 -8.11 3.65
C SER A 9 4.60 -8.66 3.77
N ILE A 10 3.60 -7.86 3.40
CA ILE A 10 2.20 -8.31 3.36
C ILE A 10 2.03 -9.21 2.13
N TYR A 11 1.53 -10.42 2.34
CA TYR A 11 1.16 -11.31 1.25
C TYR A 11 -0.23 -10.95 0.76
N LEU A 12 -0.31 -10.49 -0.49
CA LEU A 12 -1.57 -10.16 -1.15
C LEU A 12 -1.84 -11.17 -2.26
N GLN A 13 -3.09 -11.61 -2.36
CA GLN A 13 -3.55 -12.53 -3.40
C GLN A 13 -4.64 -11.83 -4.19
N ALA A 14 -4.27 -11.23 -5.32
CA ALA A 14 -5.24 -10.66 -6.24
C ALA A 14 -4.73 -10.66 -7.69
N GLY A 15 -5.66 -10.78 -8.64
CA GLY A 15 -5.37 -10.86 -10.08
C GLY A 15 -5.15 -9.51 -10.76
N SER A 16 -5.36 -8.38 -10.06
CA SER A 16 -5.20 -7.03 -10.62
C SER A 16 -4.61 -6.05 -9.61
N ALA A 17 -3.93 -5.01 -10.09
CA ALA A 17 -3.37 -3.96 -9.23
C ALA A 17 -4.45 -3.22 -8.43
N ALA A 18 -5.63 -2.98 -9.02
CA ALA A 18 -6.74 -2.32 -8.33
C ALA A 18 -7.27 -3.17 -7.16
N ASP A 19 -7.34 -4.50 -7.34
CA ASP A 19 -7.75 -5.42 -6.27
C ASP A 19 -6.69 -5.50 -5.16
N LEU A 20 -5.39 -5.45 -5.51
CA LEU A 20 -4.31 -5.37 -4.54
C LEU A 20 -4.41 -4.10 -3.68
N VAL A 21 -4.67 -2.94 -4.30
CA VAL A 21 -4.86 -1.67 -3.57
C VAL A 21 -6.11 -1.74 -2.69
N ARG A 22 -7.20 -2.35 -3.15
CA ARG A 22 -8.40 -2.57 -2.33
C ARG A 22 -8.14 -3.47 -1.13
N GLN A 23 -7.41 -4.58 -1.31
CA GLN A 23 -7.03 -5.44 -0.19
C GLN A 23 -6.16 -4.70 0.81
N LEU A 24 -5.18 -3.92 0.33
CA LEU A 24 -4.38 -3.02 1.18
C LEU A 24 -5.25 -2.02 1.93
N HIS A 25 -6.26 -1.44 1.28
CA HIS A 25 -7.16 -0.47 1.89
C HIS A 25 -7.98 -1.11 3.01
N LEU A 26 -8.51 -2.32 2.78
CA LEU A 26 -9.25 -3.11 3.78
C LEU A 26 -8.37 -3.52 4.97
N LEU A 27 -7.09 -3.81 4.72
CA LEU A 27 -6.13 -4.18 5.77
C LEU A 27 -5.56 -2.97 6.51
N SER A 28 -5.64 -1.78 5.91
CA SER A 28 -5.16 -0.55 6.51
C SER A 28 -6.13 -0.03 7.57
N GLN A 29 -5.60 0.74 8.53
CA GLN A 29 -6.42 1.49 9.48
C GLN A 29 -6.99 2.79 8.88
N LEU A 30 -6.83 3.04 7.58
CA LEU A 30 -7.33 4.24 6.92
C LEU A 30 -8.85 4.12 6.70
N PRO A 31 -9.60 5.25 6.72
CA PRO A 31 -11.05 5.21 6.57
C PRO A 31 -11.45 4.51 5.25
N PRO A 32 -12.36 3.52 5.30
CA PRO A 32 -12.81 2.78 4.11
C PRO A 32 -13.62 3.66 3.14
N THR A 33 -14.05 4.84 3.58
CA THR A 33 -14.77 5.83 2.77
C THR A 33 -13.85 6.65 1.85
N LEU A 34 -12.53 6.53 1.98
CA LEU A 34 -11.59 7.22 1.11
C LEU A 34 -11.60 6.62 -0.30
N SER A 35 -11.50 7.48 -1.31
CA SER A 35 -11.23 7.02 -2.67
C SER A 35 -9.85 6.36 -2.73
N LEU A 36 -9.69 5.38 -3.65
CA LEU A 36 -8.43 4.65 -3.82
C LEU A 36 -7.24 5.60 -4.04
N SER A 37 -7.41 6.64 -4.86
CA SER A 37 -6.37 7.65 -5.08
C SER A 37 -5.96 8.37 -3.80
N THR A 38 -6.92 8.76 -2.96
CA THR A 38 -6.63 9.41 -1.67
C THR A 38 -5.96 8.46 -0.70
N PHE A 39 -6.40 7.20 -0.68
CA PHE A 39 -5.79 6.14 0.10
C PHE A 39 -4.31 5.95 -0.28
N MET A 40 -4.00 5.81 -1.58
CA MET A 40 -2.62 5.65 -2.07
C MET A 40 -1.73 6.82 -1.65
N VAL A 41 -2.19 8.06 -1.80
CA VAL A 41 -1.44 9.26 -1.39
C VAL A 41 -1.16 9.26 0.12
N ARG A 42 -2.17 8.95 0.94
CA ARG A 42 -2.00 8.91 2.41
C ARG A 42 -1.09 7.77 2.84
N LEU A 43 -1.24 6.60 2.25
CA LEU A 43 -0.39 5.45 2.54
C LEU A 43 1.06 5.73 2.12
N ALA A 44 1.28 6.30 0.94
CA ALA A 44 2.62 6.71 0.48
C ALA A 44 3.27 7.72 1.45
N ALA A 45 2.52 8.73 1.89
CA ALA A 45 3.01 9.68 2.89
C ALA A 45 3.37 8.99 4.21
N HIS A 46 2.54 8.06 4.68
CA HIS A 46 2.81 7.31 5.90
C HIS A 46 4.05 6.43 5.78
N LEU A 47 4.20 5.71 4.66
CA LEU A 47 5.39 4.89 4.40
C LEU A 47 6.65 5.74 4.23
N LYS A 48 6.56 6.93 3.63
CA LYS A 48 7.67 7.87 3.53
C LYS A 48 8.16 8.35 4.91
N THR A 49 7.25 8.46 5.89
CA THR A 49 7.65 8.77 7.27
C THR A 49 8.34 7.59 7.95
N ALA A 50 7.93 6.35 7.64
CA ALA A 50 8.54 5.13 8.20
C ALA A 50 9.88 4.77 7.52
N GLN A 51 10.02 5.04 6.23
CA GLN A 51 11.19 4.71 5.42
C GLN A 51 11.47 5.85 4.40
N PRO A 52 12.13 6.92 4.85
CA PRO A 52 12.48 8.02 3.96
C PRO A 52 13.46 7.54 2.89
N GLY A 53 13.09 7.70 1.61
CA GLY A 53 13.93 7.35 0.46
C GLY A 53 13.29 6.41 -0.55
N VAL A 54 12.15 5.80 -0.24
CA VAL A 54 11.40 4.97 -1.20
C VAL A 54 10.51 5.86 -2.07
N PRO A 55 10.73 5.94 -3.40
CA PRO A 55 9.81 6.63 -4.29
C PRO A 55 8.56 5.77 -4.50
N LEU A 56 7.44 6.19 -3.91
CA LEU A 56 6.13 5.58 -4.11
C LEU A 56 5.28 6.49 -5.01
N ARG A 57 5.03 6.07 -6.24
CA ARG A 57 4.16 6.79 -7.18
C ARG A 57 2.70 6.44 -6.93
N THR A 58 1.83 7.44 -6.92
CA THR A 58 0.40 7.29 -6.63
C THR A 58 -0.49 7.77 -7.77
N ASP A 59 0.07 7.85 -8.98
CA ASP A 59 -0.60 8.28 -10.21
C ASP A 59 -1.52 7.19 -10.77
N THR A 60 -1.09 5.92 -10.68
CA THR A 60 -1.91 4.74 -11.02
C THR A 60 -1.75 3.65 -9.97
N GLU A 61 -2.77 2.81 -9.81
CA GLU A 61 -2.73 1.66 -8.90
C GLU A 61 -1.60 0.68 -9.27
N ALA A 62 -1.35 0.50 -10.57
CA ALA A 62 -0.28 -0.36 -11.06
C ALA A 62 1.11 0.15 -10.67
N HIS A 63 1.38 1.44 -10.86
CA HIS A 63 2.65 2.04 -10.42
C HIS A 63 2.81 1.95 -8.91
N PHE A 64 1.74 2.24 -8.16
CA PHE A 64 1.77 2.19 -6.70
C PHE A 64 2.10 0.81 -6.17
N ILE A 65 1.42 -0.23 -6.65
CA ILE A 65 1.69 -1.62 -6.27
C ILE A 65 3.10 -2.04 -6.68
N THR A 66 3.54 -1.68 -7.89
CA THR A 66 4.90 -2.01 -8.35
C THR A 66 5.96 -1.42 -7.44
N ASP A 67 5.79 -0.16 -7.02
CA ASP A 67 6.73 0.51 -6.14
C ASP A 67 6.68 -0.10 -4.72
N LEU A 68 5.50 -0.48 -4.21
CA LEU A 68 5.34 -1.21 -2.95
C LEU A 68 6.02 -2.58 -2.97
N MET A 69 5.93 -3.32 -4.09
CA MET A 69 6.60 -4.60 -4.28
C MET A 69 8.11 -4.43 -4.32
N ARG A 70 8.60 -3.44 -5.08
CA ARG A 70 10.04 -3.13 -5.18
C ARG A 70 10.64 -2.71 -3.84
N ALA A 71 9.87 -1.98 -3.04
CA ALA A 71 10.25 -1.59 -1.69
C ALA A 71 10.16 -2.74 -0.66
N GLY A 72 9.58 -3.88 -1.05
CA GLY A 72 9.42 -5.05 -0.18
C GLY A 72 8.27 -4.94 0.83
N TYR A 73 7.41 -3.93 0.72
CA TYR A 73 6.22 -3.78 1.59
C TYR A 73 5.17 -4.86 1.33
N ILE A 74 5.03 -5.27 0.06
CA ILE A 74 4.08 -6.30 -0.34
C ILE A 74 4.76 -7.37 -1.17
N LYS A 75 4.27 -8.61 -1.04
CA LYS A 75 4.63 -9.74 -1.89
C LYS A 75 3.35 -10.34 -2.43
N THR A 76 3.32 -10.57 -3.73
CA THR A 76 2.25 -11.34 -4.36
C THR A 76 2.64 -12.82 -4.31
N MET A 77 1.71 -13.70 -3.94
CA MET A 77 1.89 -15.15 -4.08
C MET A 77 1.59 -15.62 -5.50
#